data_AF-H5Y6X8-F1
#
_entry.id   AF-H5Y6X8-F1
#
_cell.length_a   1.000
_cell.length_b   1.000
_cell.length_c   1.000
_cell.angle_alpha   90.00
_cell.angle_beta   90.00
_cell.angle_gamma   90.00
#
_symmetry.space_group_name_H-M   'P 1'
#
loop_
_entity.id
_entity.type
_entity.pdbx_description
1 polymer ?
#
loop_
_entity_poly.entity_id
_entity_poly.type
_entity_poly.pdbx_seq_one_letter_code
_entity_poly.pdbx_strand_id
1 'polypeptide(L)'
;MSEQSSMHLYLNSAKERIDEMDAALASFETKATEAKAESMVKADQIIADLKKRRDEFQAQLKTQAEAGEAAWARAKPELEKHWAGFEAQMKTYFESAGKQIEQQQATFKDIAAAQGKAWHEAADRFREAAAKMAGARTTDLDAALKQLKSDASQAEARLQKLKQAGSESWSVLSAALAESRKSFDQASLAAWDTLRGSGAKS
;
A
#
# COMPACT_ATOMS: atom_id res chain seq x y z
N MET A 1 17.82 -13.61 16.78
CA MET A 1 17.81 -13.60 15.31
C MET A 1 16.37 -13.67 14.80
N SER A 2 15.63 -12.56 14.97
CA SER A 2 14.20 -12.39 14.68
C SER A 2 13.93 -11.20 13.75
N GLU A 3 15.00 -10.66 13.18
CA GLU A 3 15.15 -9.24 12.90
C GLU A 3 14.99 -9.05 11.37
N GLN A 4 15.78 -9.76 10.55
CA GLN A 4 15.68 -9.80 9.07
C GLN A 4 14.25 -9.97 8.51
N SER A 5 13.40 -10.75 9.19
CA SER A 5 12.05 -11.05 8.71
C SER A 5 11.05 -9.90 8.96
N SER A 6 11.26 -9.07 9.99
CA SER A 6 10.49 -7.84 10.21
C SER A 6 10.85 -6.75 9.19
N MET A 7 12.12 -6.71 8.77
CA MET A 7 12.61 -5.82 7.72
C MET A 7 11.99 -6.15 6.36
N HIS A 8 11.93 -7.44 5.99
CA HIS A 8 11.31 -7.87 4.73
C HIS A 8 9.82 -7.56 4.64
N LEU A 9 9.10 -7.72 5.75
CA LEU A 9 7.70 -7.30 5.86
C LEU A 9 7.56 -5.81 5.58
N TYR A 10 8.34 -4.99 6.30
CA TYR A 10 8.25 -3.55 6.16
C TYR A 10 8.69 -3.07 4.76
N LEU A 11 9.67 -3.74 4.13
CA LEU A 11 10.06 -3.48 2.75
C LEU A 11 8.94 -3.78 1.75
N ASN A 12 8.10 -4.80 2.01
CA ASN A 12 6.96 -5.09 1.17
C ASN A 12 5.86 -4.04 1.36
N SER A 13 5.47 -3.72 2.60
CA SER A 13 4.47 -2.67 2.88
C SER A 13 4.92 -1.31 2.32
N ALA A 14 6.23 -1.01 2.32
CA ALA A 14 6.75 0.21 1.71
C ALA A 14 6.68 0.20 0.17
N LYS A 15 6.83 -0.96 -0.50
CA LYS A 15 6.63 -1.07 -1.96
C LYS A 15 5.16 -0.92 -2.34
N GLU A 16 4.25 -1.49 -1.55
CA GLU A 16 2.80 -1.33 -1.75
C GLU A 16 2.41 0.15 -1.77
N ARG A 17 3.03 0.97 -0.90
CA ARG A 17 2.83 2.42 -0.88
C ARG A 17 3.29 3.12 -2.15
N ILE A 18 4.37 2.65 -2.78
CA ILE A 18 4.85 3.22 -4.05
C ILE A 18 3.86 2.90 -5.18
N ASP A 19 3.39 1.66 -5.27
CA ASP A 19 2.44 1.25 -6.31
C ASP A 19 1.14 2.07 -6.26
N GLU A 20 0.69 2.42 -5.05
CA GLU A 20 -0.48 3.28 -4.85
C GLU A 20 -0.22 4.75 -5.17
N MET A 21 0.98 5.27 -4.83
CA MET A 21 1.38 6.62 -5.24
C MET A 21 1.39 6.72 -6.77
N ASP A 22 1.92 5.71 -7.46
CA ASP A 22 1.97 5.64 -8.91
C ASP A 22 0.57 5.53 -9.52
N ALA A 23 -0.33 4.74 -8.93
CA ALA A 23 -1.72 4.65 -9.38
C ALA A 23 -2.48 5.97 -9.20
N ALA A 24 -2.30 6.65 -8.06
CA ALA A 24 -2.87 7.97 -7.82
C ALA A 24 -2.35 8.98 -8.84
N LEU A 25 -1.04 9.02 -9.06
CA LEU A 25 -0.39 9.89 -10.05
C LEU A 25 -0.92 9.67 -11.46
N ALA A 26 -1.03 8.41 -11.91
CA ALA A 26 -1.56 8.08 -13.24
C ALA A 26 -3.01 8.57 -13.41
N SER A 27 -3.83 8.44 -12.37
CA SER A 27 -5.21 8.94 -12.37
C SER A 27 -5.23 10.48 -12.46
N PHE A 28 -4.39 11.17 -11.68
CA PHE A 28 -4.29 12.62 -11.72
C PHE A 28 -3.78 13.15 -13.06
N GLU A 29 -2.76 12.52 -13.65
CA GLU A 29 -2.22 12.89 -14.97
C GLU A 29 -3.27 12.76 -16.07
N THR A 30 -4.01 11.65 -16.07
CA THR A 30 -5.13 11.45 -17.01
C THR A 30 -6.15 12.59 -16.86
N LYS A 31 -6.51 12.95 -15.62
CA LYS A 31 -7.49 14.01 -15.36
C LYS A 31 -6.98 15.41 -15.68
N ALA A 32 -5.69 15.69 -15.47
CA ALA A 32 -5.09 16.97 -15.81
C ALA A 32 -5.15 17.24 -17.33
N THR A 33 -4.97 16.20 -18.15
CA THR A 33 -5.11 16.32 -19.61
C THR A 33 -6.55 16.56 -20.08
N GLU A 34 -7.55 16.24 -19.26
CA GLU A 34 -8.98 16.49 -19.52
C GLU A 34 -9.45 17.87 -19.01
N ALA A 35 -8.62 18.61 -18.26
CA ALA A 35 -9.01 19.86 -17.60
C ALA A 35 -8.95 21.10 -18.53
N LYS A 36 -9.71 22.15 -18.22
CA LYS A 36 -9.62 23.46 -18.91
C LYS A 36 -8.31 24.17 -18.57
N ALA A 37 -7.81 25.04 -19.45
CA ALA A 37 -6.48 25.67 -19.35
C ALA A 37 -6.12 26.31 -17.99
N GLU A 38 -7.02 27.05 -17.33
CA GLU A 38 -6.76 27.62 -15.99
C GLU A 38 -6.72 26.56 -14.87
N SER A 39 -7.44 25.47 -15.06
CA SER A 39 -7.44 24.32 -14.14
C SER A 39 -6.21 23.42 -14.36
N MET A 40 -5.64 23.42 -15.58
CA MET A 40 -4.44 22.65 -15.92
C MET A 40 -3.21 23.10 -15.12
N VAL A 41 -2.96 24.42 -14.99
CA VAL A 41 -1.79 24.92 -14.25
C VAL A 41 -1.79 24.46 -12.78
N LYS A 42 -2.96 24.46 -12.14
CA LYS A 42 -3.11 23.96 -10.76
C LYS A 42 -2.95 22.44 -10.69
N ALA A 43 -3.48 21.71 -11.67
CA ALA A 43 -3.34 20.26 -11.75
C ALA A 43 -1.87 19.86 -11.96
N ASP A 44 -1.14 20.53 -12.86
CA ASP A 44 0.28 20.29 -13.14
C ASP A 44 1.14 20.54 -11.91
N GLN A 45 0.87 21.61 -11.16
CA GLN A 45 1.60 21.90 -9.92
C GLN A 45 1.38 20.82 -8.86
N ILE A 46 0.14 20.35 -8.71
CA ILE A 46 -0.19 19.28 -7.75
C ILE A 46 0.44 17.95 -8.18
N ILE A 47 0.40 17.62 -9.46
CA ILE A 47 1.07 16.43 -10.00
C ILE A 47 2.59 16.51 -9.76
N ALA A 48 3.20 17.67 -9.98
CA ALA A 48 4.63 17.86 -9.74
C ALA A 48 4.99 17.65 -8.25
N ASP A 49 4.19 18.20 -7.34
CA ASP A 49 4.38 18.02 -5.90
C ASP A 49 4.19 16.55 -5.47
N LEU A 50 3.18 15.86 -6.01
CA LEU A 50 2.94 14.44 -5.74
C LEU A 50 4.07 13.55 -6.28
N LYS A 51 4.59 13.83 -7.48
CA LYS A 51 5.75 13.14 -8.06
C LYS A 51 6.98 13.29 -7.19
N LYS A 52 7.27 14.53 -6.77
CA LYS A 52 8.41 14.82 -5.88
C LYS A 52 8.33 13.99 -4.60
N ARG A 53 7.16 13.92 -3.96
CA ARG A 53 6.96 13.12 -2.74
C ARG A 53 7.13 11.61 -2.99
N ARG A 54 6.64 11.11 -4.12
CA ARG A 54 6.84 9.71 -4.54
C ARG A 54 8.31 9.40 -4.72
N ASP A 55 9.04 10.27 -5.41
CA ASP A 55 10.47 10.12 -5.67
C ASP A 55 11.29 10.18 -4.36
N GLU A 56 10.96 11.10 -3.45
CA GLU A 56 11.57 11.19 -2.11
C GLU A 56 11.34 9.92 -1.29
N PHE A 57 10.10 9.41 -1.29
CA PHE A 57 9.74 8.16 -0.61
C PHE A 57 10.54 6.98 -1.19
N GLN A 58 10.59 6.86 -2.51
CA GLN A 58 11.31 5.78 -3.21
C GLN A 58 12.83 5.85 -2.97
N ALA A 59 13.42 7.04 -3.02
CA ALA A 59 14.84 7.23 -2.75
C ALA A 59 15.19 6.86 -1.31
N GLN A 60 14.35 7.23 -0.35
CA GLN A 60 14.53 6.85 1.04
C GLN A 60 14.37 5.34 1.24
N LEU A 61 13.34 4.71 0.66
CA LEU A 61 13.16 3.27 0.70
C LEU A 61 14.40 2.53 0.18
N LYS A 62 14.95 2.97 -0.96
CA LYS A 62 16.15 2.36 -1.56
C LYS A 62 17.38 2.49 -0.67
N THR A 63 17.69 3.72 -0.23
CA THR A 63 18.85 4.02 0.63
C THR A 63 18.87 3.13 1.87
N GLN A 64 17.70 2.89 2.42
CA GLN A 64 17.55 2.26 3.71
C GLN A 64 17.39 0.74 3.59
N ALA A 65 16.87 0.23 2.46
CA ALA A 65 16.98 -1.18 2.09
C ALA A 65 18.46 -1.63 1.98
N GLU A 66 19.34 -0.72 1.57
CA GLU A 66 20.79 -0.94 1.46
C GLU A 66 21.53 -0.82 2.81
N ALA A 67 20.99 -0.04 3.76
CA ALA A 67 21.65 0.28 5.04
C ALA A 67 21.42 -0.75 6.17
N GLY A 68 20.59 -1.78 5.93
CA GLY A 68 20.32 -2.84 6.89
C GLY A 68 19.41 -2.44 8.06
N GLU A 69 19.27 -3.34 9.03
CA GLU A 69 18.13 -3.33 9.95
C GLU A 69 18.08 -2.21 10.99
N ALA A 70 19.21 -1.86 11.60
CA ALA A 70 19.27 -0.79 12.58
C ALA A 70 18.96 0.59 11.95
N ALA A 71 19.24 0.74 10.65
CA ALA A 71 18.83 1.90 9.87
C ALA A 71 17.31 1.88 9.62
N TRP A 72 16.72 0.69 9.48
CA TRP A 72 15.29 0.48 9.22
C TRP A 72 14.37 0.93 10.36
N ALA A 73 14.73 0.59 11.60
CA ALA A 73 13.99 1.07 12.76
C ALA A 73 13.95 2.61 12.85
N ARG A 74 14.99 3.29 12.33
CA ARG A 74 15.10 4.76 12.30
C ARG A 74 14.44 5.38 11.07
N ALA A 75 14.41 4.66 9.95
CA ALA A 75 13.85 5.12 8.69
C ALA A 75 12.31 5.03 8.64
N LYS A 76 11.74 4.05 9.34
CA LYS A 76 10.28 3.82 9.37
C LYS A 76 9.47 5.08 9.69
N PRO A 77 9.73 5.81 10.81
CA PRO A 77 8.97 7.03 11.12
C PRO A 77 9.02 8.08 10.01
N GLU A 78 10.15 8.24 9.33
CA GLU A 78 10.28 9.20 8.23
C GLU A 78 9.54 8.73 6.97
N LEU A 79 9.54 7.43 6.65
CA LEU A 79 8.71 6.89 5.58
C LEU A 79 7.20 7.07 5.87
N GLU A 80 6.75 6.84 7.10
CA GLU A 80 5.37 7.13 7.51
C GLU A 80 5.02 8.62 7.33
N LYS A 81 5.96 9.52 7.65
CA LYS A 81 5.79 10.96 7.48
C LYS A 81 5.69 11.36 6.01
N HIS A 82 6.52 10.80 5.13
CA HIS A 82 6.40 11.04 3.69
C HIS A 82 5.07 10.54 3.13
N TRP A 83 4.63 9.35 3.55
CA TRP A 83 3.31 8.82 3.19
C TRP A 83 2.17 9.73 3.68
N ALA A 84 2.18 10.15 4.95
CA ALA A 84 1.18 11.05 5.49
C ALA A 84 1.16 12.42 4.76
N GLY A 85 2.34 12.91 4.36
CA GLY A 85 2.46 14.13 3.54
C GLY A 85 1.85 13.98 2.14
N PHE A 86 2.00 12.81 1.52
CA PHE A 86 1.36 12.48 0.25
C PHE A 86 -0.18 12.42 0.40
N GLU A 87 -0.69 11.73 1.43
CA GLU A 87 -2.13 11.67 1.72
C GLU A 87 -2.74 13.03 2.02
N ALA A 88 -2.03 13.88 2.78
CA ALA A 88 -2.46 15.24 3.06
C ALA A 88 -2.56 16.09 1.78
N GLN A 89 -1.57 15.97 0.89
CA GLN A 89 -1.58 16.69 -0.40
C GLN A 89 -2.76 16.24 -1.28
N MET A 90 -3.02 14.93 -1.37
CA MET A 90 -4.19 14.40 -2.09
C MET A 90 -5.50 14.92 -1.49
N LYS A 91 -5.61 14.92 -0.16
CA LYS A 91 -6.78 15.47 0.53
C LYS A 91 -6.99 16.94 0.18
N THR A 92 -5.95 17.77 0.26
CA THR A 92 -6.04 19.19 -0.10
C THR A 92 -6.47 19.38 -1.56
N TYR A 93 -5.97 18.57 -2.50
CA TYR A 93 -6.44 18.61 -3.88
C TYR A 93 -7.95 18.36 -3.97
N PHE A 94 -8.43 17.25 -3.40
CA PHE A 94 -9.84 16.88 -3.50
C PHE A 94 -10.79 17.82 -2.74
N GLU A 95 -10.33 18.44 -1.65
CA GLU A 95 -11.07 19.50 -0.96
C GLU A 95 -11.13 20.79 -1.79
N SER A 96 -10.05 21.13 -2.50
CA SER A 96 -9.94 22.34 -3.34
C SER A 96 -10.58 22.22 -4.72
N ALA A 97 -10.66 21.01 -5.29
CA ALA A 97 -11.21 20.73 -6.62
C ALA A 97 -12.74 20.84 -6.70
N GLY A 98 -13.43 21.08 -5.58
CA GLY A 98 -14.89 21.20 -5.52
C GLY A 98 -15.60 19.85 -5.70
N LYS A 99 -16.94 19.87 -5.83
CA LYS A 99 -17.87 18.70 -5.79
C LYS A 99 -17.71 17.65 -6.92
N GLN A 100 -16.52 17.44 -7.46
CA GLN A 100 -16.25 16.39 -8.43
C GLN A 100 -16.06 15.04 -7.72
N ILE A 101 -17.14 14.60 -7.07
CA ILE A 101 -17.23 13.32 -6.35
C ILE A 101 -16.87 12.16 -7.31
N GLU A 102 -17.24 12.28 -8.59
CA GLU A 102 -16.89 11.29 -9.62
C GLU A 102 -15.37 11.17 -9.84
N GLN A 103 -14.61 12.27 -9.72
CA GLN A 103 -13.15 12.23 -9.85
C GLN A 103 -12.47 11.67 -8.60
N GLN A 104 -12.98 12.01 -7.41
CA GLN A 104 -12.55 11.38 -6.15
C GLN A 104 -12.74 9.86 -6.23
N GLN A 105 -13.87 9.43 -6.78
CA GLN A 105 -14.16 8.01 -6.99
C GLN A 105 -13.26 7.36 -8.02
N ALA A 106 -13.06 7.97 -9.20
CA ALA A 106 -12.18 7.40 -10.21
C ALA A 106 -10.76 7.17 -9.65
N THR A 107 -10.20 8.18 -8.99
CA THR A 107 -8.88 8.06 -8.36
C THR A 107 -8.86 7.00 -7.27
N PHE A 108 -9.90 6.95 -6.42
CA PHE A 108 -10.04 5.89 -5.42
C PHE A 108 -10.09 4.50 -6.04
N LYS A 109 -10.81 4.34 -7.17
CA LYS A 109 -10.93 3.05 -7.88
C LYS A 109 -9.57 2.55 -8.37
N ASP A 110 -8.73 3.46 -8.85
CA ASP A 110 -7.39 3.14 -9.35
C ASP A 110 -6.45 2.76 -8.20
N ILE A 111 -6.46 3.54 -7.10
CA ILE A 111 -5.67 3.23 -5.90
C ILE A 111 -6.10 1.90 -5.28
N ALA A 112 -7.40 1.66 -5.14
CA ALA A 112 -7.93 0.39 -4.62
C ALA A 112 -7.55 -0.81 -5.48
N ALA A 113 -7.52 -0.66 -6.81
CA ALA A 113 -7.09 -1.71 -7.72
C ALA A 113 -5.58 -2.00 -7.60
N ALA A 114 -4.75 -0.95 -7.51
CA ALA A 114 -3.32 -1.09 -7.30
C ALA A 114 -3.01 -1.80 -5.98
N GLN A 115 -3.69 -1.41 -4.91
CA GLN A 115 -3.57 -2.05 -3.60
C GLN A 115 -3.99 -3.53 -3.64
N GLY A 116 -5.14 -3.86 -4.23
CA GLY A 116 -5.59 -5.26 -4.36
C GLY A 116 -4.61 -6.13 -5.17
N LYS A 117 -4.00 -5.57 -6.22
CA LYS A 117 -2.93 -6.22 -6.98
C LYS A 117 -1.69 -6.46 -6.13
N ALA A 118 -1.25 -5.45 -5.38
CA ALA A 118 -0.06 -5.54 -4.54
C ALA A 118 -0.21 -6.61 -3.44
N TRP A 119 -1.40 -6.72 -2.84
CA TRP A 119 -1.70 -7.78 -1.86
C TRP A 119 -1.69 -9.19 -2.47
N HIS A 120 -2.18 -9.35 -3.70
CA HIS A 120 -2.08 -10.62 -4.42
C HIS A 120 -0.63 -11.01 -4.68
N GLU A 121 0.18 -10.07 -5.18
CA GLU A 121 1.61 -10.30 -5.42
C GLU A 121 2.36 -10.62 -4.12
N ALA A 122 2.05 -9.92 -3.03
CA ALA A 122 2.61 -10.20 -1.72
C ALA A 122 2.26 -11.63 -1.29
N ALA A 123 0.98 -12.01 -1.29
CA ALA A 123 0.52 -13.35 -0.92
C ALA A 123 1.15 -14.47 -1.77
N ASP A 124 1.43 -14.21 -3.05
CA ASP A 124 2.14 -15.16 -3.91
C ASP A 124 3.62 -15.27 -3.58
N ARG A 125 4.32 -14.16 -3.31
CA ARG A 125 5.72 -14.17 -2.84
C ARG A 125 5.87 -14.92 -1.52
N PHE A 126 4.90 -14.75 -0.62
CA PHE A 126 4.82 -15.50 0.64
C PHE A 126 4.77 -17.01 0.41
N ARG A 127 3.89 -17.46 -0.49
CA ARG A 127 3.77 -18.87 -0.87
C ARG A 127 5.08 -19.40 -1.47
N GLU A 128 5.74 -18.64 -2.33
CA GLU A 128 7.03 -19.04 -2.92
C GLU A 128 8.13 -19.16 -1.87
N ALA A 129 8.24 -18.19 -0.96
CA ALA A 129 9.21 -18.23 0.13
C ALA A 129 8.97 -19.44 1.03
N ALA A 130 7.70 -19.70 1.35
CA ALA A 130 7.31 -20.85 2.15
C ALA A 130 7.62 -22.19 1.49
N ALA A 131 7.37 -22.33 0.17
CA ALA A 131 7.71 -23.53 -0.60
C ALA A 131 9.22 -23.81 -0.61
N LYS A 132 10.06 -22.78 -0.57
CA LYS A 132 11.53 -22.91 -0.49
C LYS A 132 12.01 -23.32 0.90
N MET A 133 11.25 -23.02 1.96
CA MET A 133 11.58 -23.38 3.34
C MET A 133 11.06 -24.78 3.74
N ALA A 134 10.00 -25.24 3.09
CA ALA A 134 9.31 -26.48 3.44
C ALA A 134 9.99 -27.73 2.82
N GLY A 135 11.07 -28.19 3.45
CA GLY A 135 11.54 -29.58 3.34
C GLY A 135 10.77 -30.55 4.25
N ALA A 136 10.09 -30.05 5.30
CA ALA A 136 9.21 -30.85 6.16
C ALA A 136 8.33 -29.92 7.02
N ARG A 137 7.02 -30.24 7.15
CA ARG A 137 5.93 -29.56 7.90
C ARG A 137 5.15 -28.50 7.09
N THR A 138 4.10 -29.00 6.42
CA THR A 138 3.29 -28.27 5.43
C THR A 138 1.95 -27.76 5.97
N THR A 139 1.34 -28.40 6.97
CA THR A 139 -0.08 -28.16 7.30
C THR A 139 -0.38 -26.81 7.95
N ASP A 140 0.40 -26.40 8.98
CA ASP A 140 0.17 -25.11 9.69
C ASP A 140 0.53 -23.91 8.79
N LEU A 141 1.55 -24.10 7.96
CA LEU A 141 1.95 -23.16 6.94
C LEU A 141 0.86 -22.97 5.88
N ASP A 142 0.32 -24.06 5.34
CA ASP A 142 -0.75 -24.03 4.35
C ASP A 142 -2.01 -23.36 4.93
N ALA A 143 -2.30 -23.59 6.21
CA ALA A 143 -3.39 -22.91 6.91
C ALA A 143 -3.15 -21.40 7.02
N ALA A 144 -1.95 -20.97 7.44
CA ALA A 144 -1.60 -19.56 7.54
C ALA A 144 -1.61 -18.84 6.17
N LEU A 145 -1.11 -19.51 5.11
CA LEU A 145 -1.15 -18.97 3.75
C LEU A 145 -2.59 -18.88 3.20
N LYS A 146 -3.43 -19.86 3.48
CA LYS A 146 -4.87 -19.80 3.13
C LYS A 146 -5.55 -18.63 3.85
N GLN A 147 -5.24 -18.43 5.12
CA GLN A 147 -5.81 -17.33 5.90
C GLN A 147 -5.36 -15.97 5.33
N LEU A 148 -4.06 -15.78 5.05
CA LEU A 148 -3.55 -14.54 4.45
C LEU A 148 -4.23 -14.22 3.12
N LYS A 149 -4.43 -15.23 2.26
CA LYS A 149 -5.17 -15.06 0.99
C LYS A 149 -6.63 -14.67 1.22
N SER A 150 -7.29 -15.31 2.17
CA SER A 150 -8.66 -14.96 2.56
C SER A 150 -8.76 -13.51 3.04
N ASP A 151 -7.83 -13.07 3.88
CA ASP A 151 -7.81 -11.72 4.42
C ASP A 151 -7.53 -10.67 3.33
N ALA A 152 -6.60 -10.95 2.42
CA ALA A 152 -6.36 -10.14 1.23
C ALA A 152 -7.62 -10.00 0.36
N SER A 153 -8.30 -11.12 0.07
CA SER A 153 -9.54 -11.11 -0.72
C SER A 153 -10.69 -10.39 -0.01
N GLN A 154 -10.79 -10.49 1.32
CA GLN A 154 -11.80 -9.77 2.08
C GLN A 154 -11.52 -8.26 2.12
N ALA A 155 -10.26 -7.87 2.28
CA ALA A 155 -9.85 -6.47 2.23
C ALA A 155 -10.15 -5.89 0.84
N GLU A 156 -9.81 -6.61 -0.25
CA GLU A 156 -10.16 -6.21 -1.60
C GLU A 156 -11.68 -6.10 -1.79
N ALA A 157 -12.45 -7.09 -1.34
CA ALA A 157 -13.91 -7.04 -1.44
C ALA A 157 -14.52 -5.83 -0.72
N ARG A 158 -13.95 -5.41 0.42
CA ARG A 158 -14.35 -4.17 1.12
C ARG A 158 -14.05 -2.94 0.26
N LEU A 159 -12.87 -2.86 -0.35
CA LEU A 159 -12.51 -1.76 -1.26
C LEU A 159 -13.42 -1.71 -2.50
N GLN A 160 -13.75 -2.88 -3.08
CA GLN A 160 -14.67 -2.97 -4.23
C GLN A 160 -16.08 -2.50 -3.86
N LYS A 161 -16.58 -2.82 -2.67
CA LYS A 161 -17.87 -2.32 -2.18
C LYS A 161 -17.87 -0.80 -2.04
N LEU A 162 -16.80 -0.23 -1.49
CA LEU A 162 -16.65 1.23 -1.36
C LEU A 162 -16.58 1.93 -2.73
N LYS A 163 -15.93 1.28 -3.70
CA LYS A 163 -15.92 1.70 -5.11
C LYS A 163 -17.31 1.73 -5.75
N GLN A 164 -18.24 0.88 -5.31
CA GLN A 164 -19.61 0.80 -5.80
C GLN A 164 -20.57 1.74 -5.06
N ALA A 165 -20.30 2.06 -3.79
CA ALA A 165 -21.21 2.83 -2.93
C ALA A 165 -21.39 4.31 -3.36
N GLY A 166 -20.48 4.87 -4.15
CA GLY A 166 -20.75 6.04 -5.00
C GLY A 166 -21.12 7.38 -4.32
N SER A 167 -21.19 7.46 -2.99
CA SER A 167 -21.57 8.68 -2.26
C SER A 167 -20.57 9.13 -1.20
N GLU A 168 -19.48 8.37 -1.01
CA GLU A 168 -18.52 8.65 0.05
C GLU A 168 -17.53 9.76 -0.34
N SER A 169 -17.19 10.60 0.64
CA SER A 169 -16.15 11.62 0.48
C SER A 169 -14.75 10.97 0.46
N TRP A 170 -13.76 11.67 -0.14
CA TRP A 170 -12.35 11.25 -0.07
C TRP A 170 -11.89 10.89 1.34
N SER A 171 -12.29 11.63 2.36
CA SER A 171 -11.90 11.35 3.75
C SER A 171 -12.42 10.00 4.26
N VAL A 172 -13.61 9.58 3.84
CA VAL A 172 -14.18 8.26 4.22
C VAL A 172 -13.47 7.15 3.44
N LEU A 173 -13.28 7.38 2.14
CA LEU A 173 -12.59 6.46 1.25
C LEU A 173 -11.13 6.21 1.67
N SER A 174 -10.38 7.26 2.00
CA SER A 174 -9.00 7.16 2.46
C SER A 174 -8.89 6.47 3.81
N ALA A 175 -9.82 6.72 4.74
CA ALA A 175 -9.86 6.03 6.03
C ALA A 175 -10.09 4.52 5.85
N ALA A 176 -10.95 4.13 4.91
CA ALA A 176 -11.19 2.72 4.61
C ALA A 176 -9.99 2.03 3.93
N LEU A 177 -9.27 2.73 3.06
CA LEU A 177 -7.98 2.24 2.52
C LEU A 177 -6.98 2.01 3.65
N ALA A 178 -6.82 2.97 4.56
CA ALA A 178 -5.89 2.87 5.68
C ALA A 178 -6.22 1.69 6.62
N GLU A 179 -7.49 1.48 6.95
CA GLU A 179 -7.91 0.35 7.79
C GLU A 179 -7.69 -1.00 7.08
N SER A 180 -7.94 -1.06 5.77
CA SER A 180 -7.72 -2.28 4.99
C SER A 180 -6.24 -2.66 4.92
N ARG A 181 -5.34 -1.68 4.77
CA ARG A 181 -3.87 -1.90 4.86
C ARG A 181 -3.47 -2.46 6.20
N LYS A 182 -3.92 -1.81 7.29
CA LYS A 182 -3.60 -2.22 8.65
C LYS A 182 -4.01 -3.67 8.90
N SER A 183 -5.19 -4.06 8.44
CA SER A 183 -5.67 -5.44 8.54
C SER A 183 -4.77 -6.41 7.76
N PHE A 184 -4.39 -6.06 6.52
CA PHE A 184 -3.49 -6.89 5.71
C PHE A 184 -2.08 -7.01 6.30
N ASP A 185 -1.51 -5.91 6.80
CA ASP A 185 -0.20 -5.90 7.48
C ASP A 185 -0.20 -6.82 8.72
N GLN A 186 -1.28 -6.80 9.51
CA GLN A 186 -1.45 -7.68 10.67
C GLN A 186 -1.53 -9.15 10.27
N ALA A 187 -2.34 -9.47 9.24
CA ALA A 187 -2.44 -10.84 8.71
C ALA A 187 -1.10 -11.34 8.16
N SER A 188 -0.38 -10.46 7.44
CA SER A 188 0.94 -10.74 6.88
C SER A 188 1.97 -11.03 7.97
N LEU A 189 1.96 -10.26 9.06
CA LEU A 189 2.83 -10.49 10.22
C LEU A 189 2.53 -11.84 10.89
N ALA A 190 1.26 -12.15 11.15
CA ALA A 190 0.85 -13.41 11.76
C ALA A 190 1.24 -14.64 10.91
N ALA A 191 1.13 -14.53 9.59
CA ALA A 191 1.56 -15.58 8.66
C ALA A 191 3.09 -15.81 8.72
N TRP A 192 3.88 -14.74 8.77
CA TRP A 192 5.35 -14.84 8.95
C TRP A 192 5.75 -15.46 10.29
N ASP A 193 5.10 -15.03 11.37
CA ASP A 193 5.40 -15.56 12.71
C ASP A 193 5.08 -17.05 12.80
N THR A 194 4.01 -17.51 12.14
CA THR A 194 3.68 -18.93 12.01
C THR A 194 4.76 -19.69 11.23
N LEU A 195 5.14 -19.21 10.05
CA LEU A 195 6.22 -19.78 9.22
C LEU A 195 7.53 -19.93 10.02
N ARG A 196 7.85 -18.97 10.89
CA ARG A 196 9.08 -18.98 11.69
C ARG A 196 8.97 -19.81 12.98
N GLY A 197 7.83 -19.75 13.66
CA GLY A 197 7.57 -20.46 14.92
C GLY A 197 7.59 -21.98 14.75
N SER A 198 7.28 -22.49 13.55
CA SER A 198 7.45 -23.90 13.19
C SER A 198 8.92 -24.37 13.18
N GLY A 199 9.89 -23.45 13.17
CA GLY A 199 11.34 -23.75 13.18
C GLY A 199 12.00 -23.72 14.57
N ALA A 200 11.30 -23.27 15.62
CA ALA A 200 11.91 -23.00 16.94
C ALA A 200 11.68 -24.10 18.00
N LYS A 201 11.27 -25.30 17.61
CA LYS A 201 11.22 -26.46 18.52
C LYS A 201 12.13 -27.58 17.99
N SER A 202 13.41 -27.53 18.39
CA SER A 202 14.24 -28.72 18.62
C SER A 202 14.37 -28.93 20.12
#